data_AF-G0QGK4-F1
#
_entry.id   AF-G0QGK4-F1
#
_cell.length_a   1.000
_cell.length_b   1.000
_cell.length_c   1.000
_cell.angle_alpha   90.00
_cell.angle_beta   90.00
_cell.angle_gamma   90.00
#
_symmetry.space_group_name_H-M   'P 1'
#
loop_
_entity.id
_entity.type
_entity.pdbx_description
1 polymer ?
#
loop_
_entity_poly.entity_id
_entity_poly.type
_entity_poly.pdbx_seq_one_letter_code
_entity_poly.pdbx_strand_id
1 'polypeptide(L)'
;LDEMPEVLNTSQSISMILLLEDEKPGVLIMSADDAQRAFIEAFCDEFNCNTMEVGGVKDPGVFVSKNPDRFEILRESSGDFYGAEESAVGKFLGYEKKARTYYEEMNEKGKLARKKFEKKLKQLEQSGDVPEGYDKYLELIAYIPYPDKQHIMQAIKRGEKRYRILEQHQAGKKLLKRLKQETEGKDPVSSGL
;
A
#
# COMPACT_ATOMS: atom_id res chain seq x y z
N LEU A 1 -16.13 -8.36 -9.56
CA LEU A 1 -15.13 -7.26 -9.60
C LEU A 1 -15.20 -6.50 -10.95
N ASP A 2 -16.37 -6.41 -11.58
CA ASP A 2 -16.45 -5.92 -12.96
C ASP A 2 -16.22 -4.41 -13.02
N GLU A 3 -16.68 -3.67 -12.01
CA GLU A 3 -16.32 -2.26 -11.79
C GLU A 3 -16.15 -1.97 -10.28
N MET A 4 -15.12 -1.21 -9.93
CA MET A 4 -14.94 -0.69 -8.57
C MET A 4 -15.46 0.76 -8.54
N PRO A 5 -16.41 1.09 -7.65
CA PRO A 5 -16.98 2.43 -7.56
C PRO A 5 -15.92 3.51 -7.34
N GLU A 6 -16.15 4.70 -7.88
CA GLU A 6 -15.26 5.87 -7.73
C GLU A 6 -15.44 6.56 -6.37
N VAL A 7 -15.62 5.76 -5.31
CA VAL A 7 -15.75 6.23 -3.92
C VAL A 7 -14.39 6.24 -3.22
N LEU A 8 -13.55 5.26 -3.54
CA LEU A 8 -12.16 5.18 -3.08
C LEU A 8 -11.22 5.76 -4.13
N ASN A 9 -10.10 6.33 -3.68
CA ASN A 9 -9.04 6.75 -4.61
C ASN A 9 -8.37 5.52 -5.26
N THR A 10 -7.57 5.76 -6.31
CA THR A 10 -6.94 4.70 -7.11
C THR A 10 -6.08 3.75 -6.26
N SER A 11 -5.28 4.28 -5.33
CA SER A 11 -4.40 3.47 -4.47
C SER A 11 -5.16 2.62 -3.45
N GLN A 12 -6.21 3.18 -2.85
CA GLN A 12 -7.11 2.46 -1.94
C GLN A 12 -7.84 1.34 -2.69
N SER A 13 -8.40 1.65 -3.86
CA SER A 13 -9.08 0.69 -4.73
C SER A 13 -8.18 -0.49 -5.12
N ILE A 14 -6.95 -0.20 -5.57
CA ILE A 14 -5.94 -1.23 -5.85
C ILE A 14 -5.66 -2.08 -4.60
N SER A 15 -5.55 -1.46 -3.43
CA SER A 15 -5.29 -2.19 -2.18
C SER A 15 -6.42 -3.14 -1.81
N MET A 16 -7.67 -2.77 -2.05
CA MET A 16 -8.84 -3.64 -1.84
C MET A 16 -8.82 -4.84 -2.79
N ILE A 17 -8.51 -4.65 -4.07
CA ILE A 17 -8.37 -5.78 -5.02
C ILE A 17 -7.24 -6.72 -4.56
N LEU A 18 -6.09 -6.17 -4.19
CA LEU A 18 -4.96 -6.98 -3.72
C LEU A 18 -5.24 -7.69 -2.38
N LEU A 19 -6.16 -7.19 -1.55
CA LEU A 19 -6.64 -7.90 -0.37
C LEU A 19 -7.44 -9.14 -0.77
N LEU A 20 -8.36 -9.01 -1.74
CA LEU A 20 -9.18 -10.13 -2.21
C LEU A 20 -8.32 -11.27 -2.77
N GLU A 21 -7.27 -10.89 -3.49
CA GLU A 21 -6.31 -11.78 -4.16
C GLU A 21 -5.18 -12.27 -3.24
N ASP A 22 -5.33 -12.10 -1.92
CA ASP A 22 -4.39 -12.55 -0.88
C ASP A 22 -2.94 -12.01 -1.01
N GLU A 23 -2.77 -10.91 -1.76
CA GLU A 23 -1.49 -10.20 -1.93
C GLU A 23 -1.23 -9.15 -0.84
N LYS A 24 -2.28 -8.73 -0.15
CA LYS A 24 -2.23 -7.88 1.03
C LYS A 24 -2.98 -8.55 2.16
N PRO A 25 -2.36 -8.70 3.35
CA PRO A 25 -3.05 -9.33 4.47
C PRO A 25 -3.98 -8.35 5.21
N GLY A 26 -3.86 -7.04 4.93
CA GLY A 26 -4.73 -6.01 5.47
C GLY A 26 -4.61 -4.70 4.70
N VAL A 27 -5.64 -3.86 4.81
CA VAL A 27 -5.73 -2.53 4.20
C VAL A 27 -6.10 -1.52 5.28
N LEU A 28 -5.56 -0.32 5.18
CA LEU A 28 -5.94 0.83 6.01
C LEU A 28 -6.43 1.93 5.07
N ILE A 29 -7.64 2.41 5.33
CA ILE A 29 -8.20 3.61 4.70
C ILE A 29 -8.27 4.70 5.77
N MET A 30 -7.36 5.67 5.68
CA MET A 30 -7.24 6.78 6.61
C MET A 30 -8.30 7.84 6.35
N SER A 31 -8.91 8.37 7.43
CA SER A 31 -9.89 9.46 7.38
C SER A 31 -11.02 9.20 6.37
N ALA A 32 -11.58 7.99 6.39
CA ALA A 32 -12.68 7.62 5.51
C ALA A 32 -13.90 8.51 5.79
N ASP A 33 -14.52 9.10 4.78
CA ASP A 33 -15.81 9.78 4.93
C ASP A 33 -16.99 8.80 5.03
N ASP A 34 -18.20 9.30 5.28
CA ASP A 34 -19.39 8.44 5.46
C ASP A 34 -19.72 7.60 4.21
N ALA A 35 -19.48 8.15 3.00
CA ALA A 35 -19.73 7.43 1.76
C ALA A 35 -18.70 6.31 1.57
N GLN A 36 -17.44 6.57 1.92
CA GLN A 36 -16.36 5.59 1.91
C GLN A 36 -16.61 4.48 2.93
N ARG A 37 -17.03 4.81 4.16
CA ARG A 37 -17.36 3.81 5.19
C ARG A 37 -18.49 2.90 4.72
N ALA A 38 -19.60 3.46 4.26
CA ALA A 38 -20.73 2.68 3.75
C ALA A 38 -20.32 1.78 2.57
N PHE A 39 -19.45 2.26 1.68
CA PHE A 39 -18.90 1.44 0.61
C PHE A 39 -18.01 0.31 1.14
N ILE A 40 -17.11 0.59 2.09
CA ILE A 40 -16.21 -0.42 2.67
C ILE A 40 -17.01 -1.51 3.39
N GLU A 41 -18.03 -1.15 4.16
CA GLU A 41 -18.93 -2.10 4.82
C GLU A 41 -19.62 -3.00 3.80
N ALA A 42 -20.28 -2.43 2.80
CA ALA A 42 -20.96 -3.19 1.75
C ALA A 42 -19.99 -4.10 0.96
N PHE A 43 -18.79 -3.59 0.66
CA PHE A 43 -17.74 -4.38 0.01
C PHE A 43 -17.29 -5.55 0.90
N CYS A 44 -17.15 -5.34 2.20
CA CYS A 44 -16.73 -6.39 3.12
C CYS A 44 -17.81 -7.47 3.28
N ASP A 45 -19.08 -7.08 3.34
CA ASP A 45 -20.21 -8.01 3.35
C ASP A 45 -20.25 -8.87 2.08
N GLU A 46 -20.05 -8.25 0.90
CA GLU A 46 -20.06 -8.96 -0.38
C GLU A 46 -18.90 -9.96 -0.50
N PHE A 47 -17.69 -9.56 -0.11
CA PHE A 47 -16.47 -10.34 -0.32
C PHE A 47 -15.96 -11.07 0.93
N ASN A 48 -16.79 -11.17 1.97
CA ASN A 48 -16.47 -11.84 3.24
C ASN A 48 -15.15 -11.33 3.86
N CYS A 49 -15.01 -10.01 3.91
CA CYS A 49 -13.94 -9.33 4.64
C CYS A 49 -14.50 -8.80 5.96
N ASN A 50 -13.60 -8.40 6.85
CA ASN A 50 -13.93 -7.85 8.14
C ASN A 50 -13.35 -6.43 8.24
N THR A 51 -14.02 -5.58 9.00
CA THR A 51 -13.58 -4.20 9.28
C THR A 51 -13.31 -4.02 10.76
N MET A 52 -12.40 -3.09 11.07
CA MET A 52 -12.25 -2.54 12.41
C MET A 52 -11.98 -1.05 12.27
N GLU A 53 -12.80 -0.24 12.94
CA GLU A 53 -12.56 1.18 13.05
C GLU A 53 -11.75 1.49 14.31
N VAL A 54 -10.73 2.32 14.16
CA VAL A 54 -9.95 2.84 15.30
C VAL A 54 -9.61 4.32 15.07
N GLY A 55 -9.55 5.07 16.16
CA GLY A 55 -9.34 6.53 16.15
C GLY A 55 -10.46 7.30 16.86
N GLY A 56 -10.11 8.45 17.44
CA GLY A 56 -11.09 9.34 18.08
C GLY A 56 -12.06 9.99 17.07
N VAL A 57 -13.19 10.45 17.58
CA VAL A 57 -14.42 10.95 16.90
C VAL A 57 -14.23 11.83 15.65
N LYS A 58 -13.05 12.44 15.41
CA LYS A 58 -12.82 13.38 14.31
C LYS A 58 -12.24 12.76 13.02
N ASP A 59 -11.47 11.67 13.11
CA ASP A 59 -10.77 11.08 11.95
C ASP A 59 -10.50 9.58 12.18
N PRO A 60 -11.51 8.69 12.12
CA PRO A 60 -11.27 7.26 12.27
C PRO A 60 -10.63 6.67 11.01
N GLY A 61 -9.68 5.76 11.22
CA GLY A 61 -9.12 4.91 10.17
C GLY A 61 -9.89 3.59 10.11
N VAL A 62 -10.18 3.13 8.90
CA VAL A 62 -10.87 1.85 8.67
C VAL A 62 -9.83 0.80 8.27
N PHE A 63 -9.66 -0.20 9.13
CA PHE A 63 -8.81 -1.35 8.89
C PHE A 63 -9.65 -2.48 8.29
N VAL A 64 -9.16 -3.11 7.23
CA VAL A 64 -9.87 -4.17 6.51
C VAL A 64 -9.00 -5.42 6.40
N SER A 65 -9.55 -6.60 6.67
CA SER A 65 -8.86 -7.87 6.44
C SER A 65 -9.83 -9.03 6.19
N LYS A 66 -9.41 -10.01 5.38
CA LYS A 66 -10.09 -11.32 5.26
C LYS A 66 -9.91 -12.19 6.52
N ASN A 67 -8.87 -11.95 7.31
CA ASN A 67 -8.59 -12.71 8.52
C ASN A 67 -8.88 -11.86 9.78
N PRO A 68 -9.94 -12.16 10.54
CA PRO A 68 -10.32 -11.39 11.73
C PRO A 68 -9.25 -11.45 12.84
N ASP A 69 -8.47 -12.52 12.94
CA ASP A 69 -7.42 -12.65 13.96
C ASP A 69 -6.31 -11.59 13.80
N ARG A 70 -6.23 -10.94 12.62
CA ARG A 70 -5.27 -9.86 12.40
C ARG A 70 -5.59 -8.61 13.20
N PHE A 71 -6.85 -8.40 13.59
CA PHE A 71 -7.20 -7.23 14.41
C PHE A 71 -6.62 -7.33 15.82
N GLU A 72 -6.31 -8.52 16.32
CA GLU A 72 -5.63 -8.70 17.60
C GLU A 72 -4.27 -8.00 17.62
N ILE A 73 -3.56 -7.94 16.48
CA ILE A 73 -2.29 -7.18 16.35
C ILE A 73 -2.47 -5.71 16.77
N LEU A 74 -3.63 -5.13 16.45
CA LEU A 74 -3.94 -3.74 16.71
C LEU A 74 -4.48 -3.56 18.13
N ARG A 75 -5.33 -4.49 18.62
CA ARG A 75 -5.90 -4.46 19.98
C ARG A 75 -4.86 -4.70 21.08
N GLU A 76 -3.86 -5.53 20.81
CA GLU A 76 -2.73 -5.81 21.72
C GLU A 76 -1.72 -4.65 21.77
N SER A 77 -1.88 -3.63 20.93
CA SER A 77 -1.02 -2.46 20.86
C SER A 77 -1.76 -1.22 21.36
N SER A 78 -1.03 -0.25 21.91
CA SER A 78 -1.56 1.04 22.32
C SER A 78 -0.59 2.12 21.88
N GLY A 79 -1.02 3.00 20.98
CA GLY A 79 -0.20 4.09 20.47
C GLY A 79 -1.02 5.22 19.87
N ASP A 80 -0.33 6.26 19.42
CA ASP A 80 -0.99 7.49 18.92
C ASP A 80 -1.54 7.34 17.49
N PHE A 81 -1.10 6.33 16.74
CA PHE A 81 -1.48 6.15 15.35
C PHE A 81 -2.78 5.34 15.26
N TYR A 82 -3.91 6.07 15.28
CA TYR A 82 -5.26 5.48 15.36
C TYR A 82 -5.39 4.50 16.54
N GLY A 83 -4.86 4.83 17.72
CA GLY A 83 -4.96 3.98 18.90
C GLY A 83 -3.97 2.80 18.93
N ALA A 84 -3.13 2.61 17.91
CA ALA A 84 -2.11 1.56 17.86
C ALA A 84 -0.71 2.16 17.63
N GLU A 85 0.32 1.38 17.93
CA GLU A 85 1.69 1.72 17.52
C GLU A 85 1.84 1.61 15.99
N GLU A 86 2.66 2.47 15.38
CA GLU A 86 3.02 2.39 13.96
C GLU A 86 3.57 1.00 13.58
N SER A 87 4.30 0.38 14.51
CA SER A 87 4.85 -0.98 14.39
C SER A 87 3.74 -2.03 14.23
N ALA A 88 2.63 -1.87 14.96
CA ALA A 88 1.48 -2.76 14.91
C ALA A 88 0.68 -2.55 13.62
N VAL A 89 0.47 -1.29 13.21
CA VAL A 89 -0.15 -0.98 11.92
C VAL A 89 0.67 -1.54 10.76
N GLY A 90 1.98 -1.36 10.76
CA GLY A 90 2.84 -1.95 9.73
C GLY A 90 2.73 -3.49 9.70
N LYS A 91 2.65 -4.14 10.86
CA LYS A 91 2.47 -5.60 10.94
C LYS A 91 1.12 -6.01 10.36
N PHE A 92 0.07 -5.25 10.65
CA PHE A 92 -1.28 -5.45 10.12
C PHE A 92 -1.33 -5.30 8.59
N LEU A 93 -0.59 -4.34 8.03
CA LEU A 93 -0.50 -4.11 6.58
C LEU A 93 0.42 -5.11 5.86
N GLY A 94 1.15 -5.94 6.61
CA GLY A 94 2.06 -6.95 6.08
C GLY A 94 3.48 -6.45 5.80
N TYR A 95 3.89 -5.35 6.42
CA TYR A 95 5.27 -4.87 6.35
C TYR A 95 6.19 -5.72 7.23
N GLU A 96 7.35 -6.07 6.67
CA GLU A 96 8.35 -6.88 7.36
C GLU A 96 8.85 -6.20 8.64
N LYS A 97 9.31 -6.95 9.64
CA LYS A 97 9.79 -6.35 10.90
C LYS A 97 10.91 -5.33 10.66
N LYS A 98 11.88 -5.69 9.81
CA LYS A 98 13.00 -4.81 9.43
C LYS A 98 12.52 -3.53 8.75
N ALA A 99 11.40 -3.59 8.03
CA ALA A 99 10.78 -2.43 7.40
C ALA A 99 10.33 -1.39 8.41
N ARG A 100 9.60 -1.89 9.41
CA ARG A 100 8.99 -1.09 10.47
C ARG A 100 10.05 -0.42 11.31
N THR A 101 11.02 -1.21 11.79
CA THR A 101 12.18 -0.73 12.53
C THR A 101 12.97 0.31 11.73
N TYR A 102 13.20 0.11 10.42
CA TYR A 102 13.92 1.08 9.60
C TYR A 102 13.20 2.43 9.50
N TYR A 103 11.86 2.46 9.42
CA TYR A 103 11.08 3.71 9.34
C TYR A 103 10.98 4.41 10.69
N GLU A 104 10.70 3.66 11.75
CA GLU A 104 10.66 4.16 13.13
C GLU A 104 11.99 4.82 13.54
N GLU A 105 13.12 4.26 13.11
CA GLU A 105 14.47 4.78 13.40
C GLU A 105 14.88 6.00 12.53
N MET A 106 14.08 6.39 11.53
CA MET A 106 14.48 7.33 10.46
C MET A 106 13.59 8.58 10.34
N ASN A 107 13.21 9.23 11.46
CA ASN A 107 12.68 10.59 11.40
C ASN A 107 13.79 11.64 11.09
N GLU A 108 13.44 12.70 10.33
CA GLU A 108 14.28 13.58 9.48
C GLU A 108 15.09 12.88 8.36
N LYS A 109 15.51 11.63 8.54
CA LYS A 109 16.31 10.86 7.57
C LYS A 109 15.52 10.24 6.42
N GLY A 110 14.19 10.26 6.44
CA GLY A 110 13.35 9.77 5.33
C GLY A 110 13.71 10.39 3.96
N LYS A 111 14.02 11.69 3.92
CA LYS A 111 14.50 12.36 2.68
C LYS A 111 15.88 11.86 2.23
N LEU A 112 16.76 11.50 3.17
CA LEU A 112 18.09 10.95 2.88
C LEU A 112 18.01 9.49 2.43
N ALA A 113 17.12 8.70 3.02
CA ALA A 113 16.81 7.34 2.58
C ALA A 113 16.29 7.32 1.14
N ARG A 114 15.37 8.23 0.81
CA ARG A 114 14.86 8.44 -0.56
C ARG A 114 15.97 8.75 -1.56
N LYS A 115 16.85 9.70 -1.26
CA LYS A 115 18.00 10.01 -2.14
C LYS A 115 18.94 8.82 -2.33
N LYS A 116 19.16 8.02 -1.29
CA LYS A 116 19.98 6.80 -1.39
C LYS A 116 19.31 5.74 -2.25
N PHE A 117 17.99 5.58 -2.12
CA PHE A 117 17.19 4.70 -2.95
C PHE A 117 17.25 5.13 -4.42
N GLU A 118 16.92 6.38 -4.74
CA GLU A 118 16.97 6.93 -6.10
C GLU A 118 18.37 6.79 -6.71
N LYS A 119 19.42 7.07 -5.95
CA LYS A 119 20.81 6.88 -6.40
C LYS A 119 21.11 5.42 -6.69
N LYS A 120 20.71 4.49 -5.81
CA LYS A 120 20.95 3.07 -6.03
C LYS A 120 20.18 2.55 -7.23
N LEU A 121 18.94 2.99 -7.39
CA LEU A 121 18.08 2.63 -8.50
C LEU A 121 18.70 3.05 -9.83
N LYS A 122 19.13 4.31 -9.96
CA LYS A 122 19.87 4.80 -11.13
C LYS A 122 21.13 4.00 -11.44
N GLN A 123 21.87 3.56 -10.42
CA GLN A 123 23.04 2.70 -10.62
C GLN A 123 22.66 1.34 -11.20
N LEU A 124 21.55 0.76 -10.74
CA LEU A 124 21.06 -0.53 -11.23
C LEU A 124 20.48 -0.43 -12.65
N GLU A 125 19.85 0.70 -12.99
CA GLU A 125 19.43 1.01 -14.36
C GLU A 125 20.64 1.07 -15.30
N GLN A 126 21.67 1.83 -14.91
CA GLN A 126 22.89 1.98 -15.69
C GLN A 126 23.66 0.67 -15.88
N SER A 127 23.57 -0.26 -14.92
CA SER A 127 24.19 -1.58 -15.02
C SER A 127 23.34 -2.63 -15.74
N GLY A 128 22.10 -2.32 -16.12
CA GLY A 128 21.15 -3.28 -16.71
C GLY A 128 20.66 -4.34 -15.73
N ASP A 129 20.80 -4.10 -14.43
CA ASP A 129 20.39 -5.04 -13.38
C ASP A 129 18.88 -5.04 -13.13
N VAL A 130 18.20 -3.95 -13.50
CA VAL A 130 16.73 -3.83 -13.47
C VAL A 130 16.17 -3.88 -14.90
N PRO A 131 15.02 -4.54 -15.12
CA PRO A 131 14.41 -4.62 -16.45
C PRO A 131 13.85 -3.26 -16.88
N GLU A 132 13.85 -2.97 -18.18
CA GLU A 132 13.22 -1.76 -18.71
C GLU A 132 11.72 -1.68 -18.35
N GLY A 133 11.24 -0.47 -18.06
CA GLY A 133 9.84 -0.22 -17.71
C GLY A 133 9.41 -0.80 -16.36
N TYR A 134 10.36 -1.02 -15.44
CA TYR A 134 10.07 -1.53 -14.09
C TYR A 134 9.30 -0.53 -13.21
N ASP A 135 9.33 0.77 -13.54
CA ASP A 135 8.76 1.85 -12.72
C ASP A 135 7.29 1.60 -12.39
N LYS A 136 6.50 1.19 -13.39
CA LYS A 136 5.08 0.83 -13.23
C LYS A 136 4.83 -0.28 -12.19
N TYR A 137 5.82 -1.14 -11.94
CA TYR A 137 5.72 -2.18 -10.93
C TYR A 137 6.02 -1.64 -9.53
N LEU A 138 6.98 -0.72 -9.41
CA LEU A 138 7.29 -0.08 -8.15
C LEU A 138 6.16 0.84 -7.67
N GLU A 139 5.39 1.44 -8.57
CA GLU A 139 4.18 2.21 -8.22
C GLU A 139 3.14 1.38 -7.43
N LEU A 140 3.13 0.05 -7.59
CA LEU A 140 2.24 -0.87 -6.87
C LEU A 140 2.81 -1.33 -5.53
N ILE A 141 4.01 -0.88 -5.19
CA ILE A 141 4.73 -1.25 -3.98
C ILE A 141 4.73 -0.06 -3.02
N ALA A 142 3.98 -0.21 -1.93
CA ALA A 142 3.96 0.78 -0.87
C ALA A 142 5.31 0.91 -0.13
N TYR A 143 6.18 -0.11 -0.22
CA TYR A 143 7.38 -0.18 0.60
C TYR A 143 8.51 -1.09 0.09
N ILE A 144 9.76 -0.64 0.24
CA ILE A 144 10.98 -1.41 -0.04
C ILE A 144 11.91 -1.39 1.19
N PRO A 145 12.24 -2.55 1.80
CA PRO A 145 13.02 -2.66 3.04
C PRO A 145 14.31 -1.85 3.10
N TYR A 146 15.13 -1.99 2.07
CA TYR A 146 16.43 -1.35 2.00
C TYR A 146 16.76 -0.97 0.54
N PRO A 147 17.53 0.10 0.33
CA PRO A 147 17.97 0.52 -0.99
C PRO A 147 19.16 -0.32 -1.46
N ASP A 148 19.00 -1.63 -1.55
CA ASP A 148 19.98 -2.56 -2.13
C ASP A 148 19.37 -3.36 -3.29
N LYS A 149 20.25 -4.02 -4.07
CA LYS A 149 19.84 -4.76 -5.26
C LYS A 149 18.83 -5.86 -4.94
N GLN A 150 19.04 -6.59 -3.85
CA GLN A 150 18.18 -7.73 -3.52
C GLN A 150 16.76 -7.28 -3.22
N HIS A 151 16.60 -6.27 -2.36
CA HIS A 151 15.28 -5.78 -1.96
C HIS A 151 14.57 -5.03 -3.10
N ILE A 152 15.31 -4.27 -3.92
CA ILE A 152 14.76 -3.63 -5.12
C ILE A 152 14.22 -4.69 -6.10
N MET A 153 15.00 -5.74 -6.39
CA MET A 153 14.55 -6.79 -7.30
C MET A 153 13.37 -7.59 -6.74
N GLN A 154 13.32 -7.82 -5.43
CA GLN A 154 12.16 -8.43 -4.78
C GLN A 154 10.91 -7.55 -4.88
N ALA A 155 11.06 -6.24 -4.72
CA ALA A 155 9.98 -5.28 -4.89
C ALA A 155 9.45 -5.28 -6.33
N ILE A 156 10.33 -5.24 -7.33
CA ILE A 156 9.95 -5.32 -8.75
C ILE A 156 9.18 -6.62 -9.04
N LYS A 157 9.68 -7.78 -8.58
CA LYS A 157 8.99 -9.07 -8.76
C LYS A 157 7.60 -9.09 -8.11
N ARG A 158 7.48 -8.52 -6.92
CA ARG A 158 6.18 -8.40 -6.22
C ARG A 158 5.25 -7.46 -6.99
N GLY A 159 5.76 -6.34 -7.49
CA GLY A 159 5.01 -5.37 -8.27
C GLY A 159 4.53 -5.96 -9.59
N GLU A 160 5.37 -6.76 -10.25
CA GLU A 160 5.01 -7.50 -11.46
C GLU A 160 3.88 -8.51 -11.19
N LYS A 161 3.95 -9.27 -10.09
CA LYS A 161 2.87 -10.18 -9.68
C LYS A 161 1.55 -9.41 -9.49
N ARG A 162 1.58 -8.30 -8.75
CA ARG A 162 0.42 -7.44 -8.50
C ARG A 162 -0.15 -6.84 -9.78
N TYR A 163 0.71 -6.41 -10.69
CA TYR A 163 0.31 -5.88 -11.99
C TYR A 163 -0.48 -6.93 -12.78
N ARG A 164 0.05 -8.16 -12.88
CA ARG A 164 -0.62 -9.27 -13.57
C ARG A 164 -1.98 -9.60 -12.96
N ILE A 165 -2.09 -9.58 -11.63
CA ILE A 165 -3.36 -9.75 -10.92
C ILE A 165 -4.34 -8.65 -11.36
N LEU A 166 -3.94 -7.39 -11.30
CA LEU A 166 -4.81 -6.27 -11.70
C LEU A 166 -5.23 -6.36 -13.19
N GLU A 167 -4.37 -6.87 -14.06
CA GLU A 167 -4.70 -7.10 -15.47
C GLU A 167 -5.71 -8.23 -15.70
N GLN A 168 -5.98 -9.10 -14.72
CA GLN A 168 -6.99 -10.15 -14.83
C GLN A 168 -8.42 -9.62 -14.62
N HIS A 169 -8.58 -8.42 -14.04
CA HIS A 169 -9.88 -7.83 -13.74
C HIS A 169 -10.13 -6.55 -14.55
N GLN A 170 -11.36 -6.35 -15.01
CA GLN A 170 -11.74 -5.12 -15.73
C GLN A 170 -11.53 -3.87 -14.86
N ALA A 171 -11.94 -3.93 -13.58
CA ALA A 171 -11.68 -2.87 -12.61
C ALA A 171 -10.17 -2.60 -12.44
N GLY A 172 -9.35 -3.65 -12.32
CA GLY A 172 -7.90 -3.53 -12.18
C GLY A 172 -7.23 -2.86 -13.38
N LYS A 173 -7.61 -3.22 -14.61
CA LYS A 173 -7.13 -2.55 -15.83
C LYS A 173 -7.46 -1.05 -15.85
N LYS A 174 -8.69 -0.68 -15.46
CA LYS A 174 -9.12 0.72 -15.37
C LYS A 174 -8.29 1.49 -14.34
N LEU A 175 -8.04 0.88 -13.18
CA LEU A 175 -7.22 1.46 -12.12
C LEU A 175 -5.75 1.63 -12.53
N LEU A 176 -5.15 0.66 -13.22
CA LEU A 176 -3.79 0.78 -13.76
C LEU A 176 -3.66 1.95 -14.74
N LYS A 177 -4.67 2.16 -15.60
CA LYS A 177 -4.70 3.30 -16.52
C LYS A 177 -4.79 4.64 -15.77
N ARG A 178 -5.63 4.72 -14.73
CA ARG A 178 -5.74 5.92 -13.88
C ARG A 178 -4.45 6.19 -13.12
N LEU A 179 -3.85 5.16 -12.52
CA LEU A 179 -2.59 5.28 -11.79
C LEU A 179 -1.50 5.90 -12.67
N LYS A 180 -1.37 5.40 -13.91
CA LYS A 180 -0.45 5.96 -14.91
C LYS A 180 -0.73 7.44 -15.20
N GLN A 181 -2.00 7.84 -15.34
CA GLN A 181 -2.36 9.25 -15.56
C GLN A 181 -2.04 10.13 -14.33
N GLU A 182 -2.26 9.60 -13.13
CA GLU A 182 -1.96 10.28 -11.87
C GLU A 182 -0.45 10.43 -11.63
N THR A 183 0.37 9.51 -12.16
CA THR A 183 1.84 9.57 -12.05
C THR A 183 2.48 10.38 -13.16
N GLU A 184 1.98 10.32 -14.40
CA GLU A 184 2.44 11.15 -15.53
C GLU A 184 2.01 12.62 -15.38
N GLY A 185 0.89 12.89 -14.70
CA GLY A 185 0.40 14.25 -14.42
C GLY A 185 1.06 14.94 -13.23
N LYS A 186 1.93 14.24 -12.49
CA LYS A 186 2.73 14.82 -11.41
C LYS A 186 4.15 15.01 -11.92
N ASP A 187 4.64 16.24 -11.90
CA ASP A 187 6.07 16.49 -11.99
C ASP A 187 6.78 15.53 -11.01
N PRO A 188 7.92 14.90 -11.37
CA PRO A 188 8.63 13.93 -10.53
C PRO A 188 9.11 14.47 -9.16
N VAL A 189 8.72 15.70 -8.81
CA VAL A 189 9.04 16.43 -7.58
C VAL A 189 7.84 16.50 -6.61
N SER A 190 6.59 16.21 -7.02
CA SER A 190 5.41 16.48 -6.15
C SER A 190 4.62 15.27 -5.62
N SER A 191 4.83 14.04 -6.12
CA SER A 191 4.18 12.85 -5.56
C SER A 191 4.94 12.35 -4.32
N GLY A 192 4.68 12.97 -3.19
CA GLY A 192 5.01 12.42 -1.87
C GLY A 192 4.08 11.26 -1.53
N LEU A 193 4.68 10.11 -1.27
CA LEU A 193 4.30 9.14 -0.24
C LEU A 193 5.61 8.63 0.37
#